data_AF-A0A226DAP9-F1
#
_entry.id   AF-A0A226DAP9-F1
#
_cell.length_a   1.000
_cell.length_b   1.000
_cell.length_c   1.000
_cell.angle_alpha   90.00
_cell.angle_beta   90.00
_cell.angle_gamma   90.00
#
_symmetry.space_group_name_H-M   'P 1'
#
loop_
_entity.id
_entity.type
_entity.pdbx_description
1 polymer ?
#
loop_
_entity_poly.entity_id
_entity_poly.type
_entity_poly.pdbx_seq_one_letter_code
_entity_poly.pdbx_strand_id
1 'polypeptide(L)'
;MPYREFRWLDDQELQLFTKNVQKISADDDDWFAAEVDIIYPPALHSNNTHNDLPLAVDKRVISEDMLSEFQKNILSKFPEIKLSKTEKLVPSFLPKTKYVCLLKNLQFYLAHGLVLKRVHRVLTAKQAALLEPYITFNSTMRSLALTLFEISFWKALNNQLHGKSIQNVRSQLDARVVTTSDQFKKLASNPAVSSVRLLSRNKVGQQLKKVNNNVAVFLLRKNRVKLDKPVFIGFTILELSKLLVYTFHYDYMGQKYGINCNLLNMDTDGFLYEVFTNNFYNDMLAQLDIFDTSNYPKDHFLFSLKNKKIPGKLQDEKAGFLIKSYASPKAKMLSLEVVDGVNIVDIHKRAKGIKKNVIKHDLSHENFKEVVLNEILTYATMNSFRSINHQMGSYCITKIGMHSFDDKRYLYSNINSYAYGSCLIPNGLGMQNNNNNNNKLRALESDYDDNTDDYDETTDYDNTDNYDETTDYDYTDDYDDDMDTE
;
A
#
# COMPACT_ATOMS: atom_id res chain seq x y z
N MET A 1 -16.20 6.38 -15.30
CA MET A 1 -16.07 7.12 -14.02
C MET A 1 -17.41 7.75 -13.67
N PRO A 2 -17.92 7.61 -12.43
CA PRO A 2 -19.20 8.20 -12.03
C PRO A 2 -19.11 9.72 -11.91
N TYR A 3 -20.15 10.44 -12.32
CA TYR A 3 -20.10 11.91 -12.38
C TYR A 3 -21.37 12.67 -12.00
N ARG A 4 -22.55 12.06 -12.09
CA ARG A 4 -23.81 12.71 -11.71
C ARG A 4 -24.87 11.70 -11.29
N GLU A 5 -25.98 12.21 -10.76
CA GLU A 5 -27.19 11.45 -10.41
C GLU A 5 -26.93 10.35 -9.37
N PHE A 6 -26.09 10.64 -8.38
CA PHE A 6 -25.82 9.71 -7.28
C PHE A 6 -27.08 9.46 -6.46
N ARG A 7 -27.48 8.20 -6.33
CA ARG A 7 -28.59 7.77 -5.48
C ARG A 7 -28.40 6.34 -4.99
N TRP A 8 -29.05 6.01 -3.90
CA TRP A 8 -29.19 4.63 -3.46
C TRP A 8 -30.29 3.95 -4.28
N LEU A 9 -30.11 2.65 -4.55
CA LEU A 9 -31.20 1.81 -5.05
C LEU A 9 -32.28 1.65 -3.98
N ASP A 10 -33.54 1.66 -4.40
CA ASP A 10 -34.65 1.30 -3.52
C ASP A 10 -34.73 -0.23 -3.30
N ASP A 11 -35.67 -0.69 -2.46
CA ASP A 11 -35.79 -2.11 -2.12
C ASP A 11 -36.11 -3.01 -3.31
N GLN A 12 -36.91 -2.53 -4.28
CA GLN A 12 -37.27 -3.31 -5.46
C GLN A 12 -36.07 -3.41 -6.41
N GLU A 13 -35.41 -2.29 -6.66
CA GLU A 13 -34.18 -2.21 -7.46
C GLU A 13 -33.06 -3.04 -6.85
N LEU A 14 -32.89 -3.01 -5.53
CA LEU A 14 -31.88 -3.78 -4.81
C LEU A 14 -32.11 -5.29 -4.93
N GLN A 15 -33.38 -5.73 -4.86
CA GLN A 15 -33.74 -7.13 -5.09
C GLN A 15 -33.45 -7.57 -6.53
N LEU A 16 -33.77 -6.73 -7.51
CA LEU A 16 -33.47 -6.99 -8.93
C LEU A 16 -31.97 -7.02 -9.18
N PHE A 17 -31.21 -6.09 -8.61
CA PHE A 17 -29.75 -6.05 -8.67
C PHE A 17 -29.17 -7.35 -8.11
N THR A 18 -29.58 -7.75 -6.91
CA THR A 18 -29.07 -8.95 -6.21
C THR A 18 -29.31 -10.23 -7.02
N LYS A 19 -30.49 -10.36 -7.64
CA LYS A 19 -30.82 -11.54 -8.48
C LYS A 19 -30.02 -11.58 -9.79
N ASN A 20 -29.58 -10.43 -10.29
CA ASN A 20 -29.01 -10.30 -11.63
C ASN A 20 -27.57 -9.79 -11.64
N VAL A 21 -26.85 -9.76 -10.51
CA VAL A 21 -25.48 -9.20 -10.39
C VAL A 21 -24.57 -9.59 -11.57
N GLN A 22 -24.58 -10.85 -12.00
CA GLN A 22 -23.75 -11.36 -13.10
C GLN A 22 -24.20 -10.94 -14.51
N LYS A 23 -25.46 -10.51 -14.67
CA LYS A 23 -26.07 -10.15 -15.96
C LYS A 23 -26.12 -8.64 -16.21
N ILE A 24 -25.88 -7.83 -15.19
CA ILE A 24 -25.84 -6.37 -15.31
C ILE A 24 -24.58 -5.99 -16.08
N SER A 25 -24.71 -5.21 -17.15
CA SER A 25 -23.55 -4.69 -17.86
C SER A 25 -22.81 -3.68 -16.99
N ALA A 26 -21.54 -3.94 -16.69
CA ALA A 26 -20.70 -3.03 -15.90
C ALA A 26 -20.11 -1.87 -16.71
N ASP A 27 -20.18 -1.96 -18.05
CA ASP A 27 -19.62 -0.99 -18.99
C ASP A 27 -20.70 -0.10 -19.65
N ASP A 28 -21.97 -0.26 -19.24
CA ASP A 28 -23.09 0.61 -19.65
C ASP A 28 -23.01 2.00 -18.98
N ASP A 29 -24.00 2.85 -19.24
CA ASP A 29 -24.09 4.23 -18.74
C ASP A 29 -24.17 4.34 -17.20
N ASP A 30 -24.54 3.27 -16.51
CA ASP A 30 -24.73 3.25 -15.07
C ASP A 30 -23.53 2.64 -14.33
N TRP A 31 -23.09 3.35 -13.31
CA TRP A 31 -22.06 2.93 -12.37
C TRP A 31 -22.70 2.40 -11.10
N PHE A 32 -22.14 1.33 -10.55
CA PHE A 32 -22.62 0.71 -9.33
C PHE A 32 -21.47 0.41 -8.37
N ALA A 33 -21.63 0.83 -7.11
CA ALA A 33 -20.82 0.37 -5.99
C ALA A 33 -21.71 -0.33 -4.98
N ALA A 34 -21.35 -1.56 -4.61
CA ALA A 34 -22.14 -2.41 -3.74
C ALA A 34 -21.43 -2.65 -2.41
N GLU A 35 -22.18 -2.57 -1.32
CA GLU A 35 -21.76 -3.03 0.00
C GLU A 35 -22.31 -4.46 0.21
N VAL A 36 -21.42 -5.44 0.36
CA VAL A 36 -21.75 -6.87 0.27
C VAL A 36 -21.06 -7.70 1.34
N ASP A 37 -21.64 -8.85 1.67
CA ASP A 37 -20.97 -9.93 2.40
C ASP A 37 -20.52 -11.01 1.42
N ILE A 38 -19.24 -11.36 1.44
CA ILE A 38 -18.64 -12.34 0.52
C ILE A 38 -17.87 -13.39 1.32
N ILE A 39 -18.03 -14.66 0.94
CA ILE A 39 -17.30 -15.79 1.52
C ILE A 39 -16.31 -16.35 0.51
N TYR A 40 -15.12 -16.67 1.02
CA TYR A 40 -14.13 -17.48 0.33
C TYR A 40 -14.38 -18.96 0.62
N PRO A 41 -14.82 -19.77 -0.35
CA PRO A 41 -15.11 -21.18 -0.08
C PRO A 41 -13.81 -21.99 0.09
N PRO A 42 -13.79 -23.00 1.01
CA PRO A 42 -12.61 -23.83 1.26
C PRO A 42 -12.03 -24.53 0.02
N ALA A 43 -12.86 -24.80 -0.99
CA ALA A 43 -12.41 -25.39 -2.26
C ALA A 43 -11.29 -24.56 -2.92
N LEU A 44 -11.34 -23.23 -2.83
CA LEU A 44 -10.30 -22.35 -3.40
C LEU A 44 -9.02 -22.28 -2.55
N HIS A 45 -9.06 -22.78 -1.31
CA HIS A 45 -7.88 -22.85 -0.44
C HIS A 45 -7.09 -24.13 -0.72
N SER A 46 -7.81 -25.23 -0.95
CA SER A 46 -7.27 -26.61 -0.93
C SER A 46 -6.19 -26.90 -1.97
N ASN A 47 -6.29 -26.30 -3.16
CA ASN A 47 -5.31 -26.47 -4.23
C ASN A 47 -4.22 -25.39 -4.23
N ASN A 48 -4.19 -24.53 -3.20
CA ASN A 48 -3.23 -23.42 -3.04
C ASN A 48 -3.21 -22.38 -4.18
N THR A 49 -4.11 -22.47 -5.17
CA THR A 49 -4.12 -21.63 -6.38
C THR A 49 -4.44 -20.17 -6.12
N HIS A 50 -5.14 -19.86 -5.01
CA HIS A 50 -5.46 -18.48 -4.62
C HIS A 50 -4.60 -17.99 -3.44
N ASN A 51 -3.66 -18.80 -2.96
CA ASN A 51 -2.91 -18.52 -1.74
C ASN A 51 -1.96 -17.34 -1.90
N ASP A 52 -1.36 -17.19 -3.07
CA ASP A 52 -0.38 -16.13 -3.31
C ASP A 52 -1.06 -14.76 -3.33
N LEU A 53 -2.21 -14.66 -4.00
CA LEU A 53 -2.95 -13.40 -4.16
C LEU A 53 -4.46 -13.51 -3.92
N PRO A 54 -4.92 -13.72 -2.66
CA PRO A 54 -6.35 -13.75 -2.36
C PRO A 54 -7.11 -12.51 -2.84
N LEU A 55 -8.23 -12.76 -3.53
CA LEU A 55 -9.21 -11.76 -3.96
C LEU A 55 -9.84 -10.98 -2.80
N ALA A 56 -10.38 -9.80 -3.14
CA ALA A 56 -11.15 -8.93 -2.24
C ALA A 56 -10.40 -8.54 -0.95
N VAL A 57 -9.15 -8.06 -1.09
CA VAL A 57 -8.32 -7.59 0.03
C VAL A 57 -9.06 -6.57 0.92
N ASP A 58 -8.98 -6.76 2.24
CA ASP A 58 -9.63 -5.94 3.25
C ASP A 58 -8.66 -5.45 4.33
N LYS A 59 -9.08 -4.41 5.07
CA LYS A 59 -8.33 -3.89 6.21
C LYS A 59 -8.62 -4.71 7.46
N ARG A 60 -7.58 -5.05 8.22
CA ARG A 60 -7.71 -5.70 9.53
C ARG A 60 -6.51 -5.44 10.41
N VAL A 61 -6.71 -5.61 11.71
CA VAL A 61 -5.65 -5.73 12.70
C VAL A 61 -5.30 -7.21 12.84
N ILE A 62 -4.01 -7.52 12.86
CA ILE A 62 -3.51 -8.88 13.08
C ILE A 62 -3.19 -9.01 14.56
N SER A 63 -3.88 -9.94 15.21
CA SER A 63 -3.71 -10.23 16.63
C SER A 63 -2.73 -11.39 16.83
N GLU A 64 -2.19 -11.49 18.05
CA GLU A 64 -1.17 -12.47 18.40
C GLU A 64 -1.66 -13.93 18.27
N ASP A 65 -2.96 -14.17 18.48
CA ASP A 65 -3.60 -15.46 18.24
C ASP A 65 -3.64 -15.85 16.76
N MET A 66 -3.58 -14.89 15.83
CA MET A 66 -3.51 -15.22 14.41
C MET A 66 -2.12 -15.68 13.97
N LEU A 67 -1.08 -15.40 14.76
CA LEU A 67 0.30 -15.72 14.40
C LEU A 67 0.58 -17.22 14.56
N SER A 68 1.45 -17.74 13.70
CA SER A 68 2.00 -19.08 13.87
C SER A 68 2.96 -19.13 15.06
N GLU A 69 3.24 -20.35 15.55
CA GLU A 69 4.30 -20.56 16.53
C GLU A 69 5.67 -20.08 16.04
N PHE A 70 5.94 -20.23 14.74
CA PHE A 70 7.15 -19.71 14.11
C PHE A 70 7.26 -18.18 14.27
N GLN A 71 6.19 -17.44 13.98
CA GLN A 71 6.15 -15.99 14.12
C GLN A 71 6.28 -15.55 15.58
N LYS A 72 5.60 -16.26 16.51
CA LYS A 72 5.70 -16.00 17.95
C LYS A 72 7.13 -16.23 18.46
N ASN A 73 7.82 -17.27 17.97
CA ASN A 73 9.22 -17.52 18.30
C ASN A 73 10.13 -16.38 17.86
N ILE A 74 9.90 -15.79 16.67
CA ILE A 74 10.65 -14.61 16.21
C ILE A 74 10.43 -13.42 17.15
N LEU A 75 9.19 -13.14 17.55
CA LEU A 75 8.88 -12.06 18.50
C LEU A 75 9.51 -12.29 19.87
N SER A 76 9.53 -13.54 20.35
CA SER A 76 10.19 -13.90 21.60
C SER A 76 11.71 -13.78 21.52
N LYS A 77 12.31 -14.09 20.36
CA LYS A 77 13.76 -14.01 20.12
C LYS A 77 14.23 -12.56 20.01
N PHE A 78 13.38 -11.66 19.50
CA PHE A 78 13.70 -10.26 19.23
C PHE A 78 12.66 -9.31 19.82
N PRO A 79 12.76 -8.95 21.12
CA PRO A 79 11.80 -8.08 21.81
C PRO A 79 11.72 -6.65 21.24
N GLU A 80 12.70 -6.25 20.43
CA GLU A 80 12.71 -4.97 19.71
C GLU A 80 11.67 -4.93 18.57
N ILE A 81 11.27 -6.09 18.06
CA ILE A 81 10.23 -6.23 17.05
C ILE A 81 8.87 -6.21 17.74
N LYS A 82 8.01 -5.26 17.34
CA LYS A 82 6.66 -5.12 17.89
C LYS A 82 5.61 -5.50 16.86
N LEU A 83 4.65 -6.33 17.26
CA LEU A 83 3.44 -6.57 16.48
C LEU A 83 2.66 -5.25 16.33
N SER A 84 2.39 -4.87 15.08
CA SER A 84 1.69 -3.64 14.76
C SER A 84 0.19 -3.80 15.06
N LYS A 85 -0.32 -2.96 15.96
CA LYS A 85 -1.75 -2.92 16.38
C LYS A 85 -2.63 -2.09 15.45
N THR A 86 -2.12 -1.72 14.28
CA THR A 86 -2.83 -0.84 13.33
C THR A 86 -3.47 -1.67 12.22
N GLU A 87 -4.59 -1.15 11.70
CA GLU A 87 -5.23 -1.75 10.53
C GLU A 87 -4.31 -1.70 9.32
N LYS A 88 -4.23 -2.82 8.60
CA LYS A 88 -3.49 -2.93 7.35
C LYS A 88 -4.26 -3.75 6.33
N LEU A 89 -3.95 -3.55 5.05
CA LEU A 89 -4.50 -4.37 3.97
C LEU A 89 -3.87 -5.76 3.99
N VAL A 90 -4.70 -6.79 4.10
CA VAL A 90 -4.28 -8.19 4.23
C VAL A 90 -5.04 -9.08 3.25
N PRO A 91 -4.37 -9.61 2.21
CA PRO A 91 -4.95 -10.63 1.35
C PRO A 91 -5.22 -11.90 2.17
N SER A 92 -6.48 -12.28 2.29
CA SER A 92 -6.87 -13.39 3.17
C SER A 92 -8.16 -14.06 2.71
N PHE A 93 -8.33 -15.30 3.11
CA PHE A 93 -9.51 -16.12 2.87
C PHE A 93 -10.62 -15.93 3.92
N LEU A 94 -10.38 -15.11 4.96
CA LEU A 94 -11.44 -14.84 5.94
C LEU A 94 -12.64 -14.15 5.29
N PRO A 95 -13.87 -14.40 5.78
CA PRO A 95 -15.08 -13.77 5.27
C PRO A 95 -14.99 -12.24 5.24
N LYS A 96 -15.56 -11.63 4.20
CA LYS A 96 -15.67 -10.18 4.07
C LYS A 96 -17.09 -9.77 4.43
N THR A 97 -17.23 -8.88 5.40
CA THR A 97 -18.53 -8.34 5.84
C THR A 97 -18.61 -6.86 5.51
N LYS A 98 -19.73 -6.40 4.94
CA LYS A 98 -19.92 -5.01 4.47
C LYS A 98 -18.77 -4.52 3.59
N TYR A 99 -18.24 -5.41 2.75
CA TYR A 99 -17.20 -5.09 1.80
C TYR A 99 -17.74 -4.18 0.70
N VAL A 100 -17.06 -3.07 0.43
CA VAL A 100 -17.48 -2.13 -0.62
C VAL A 100 -16.61 -2.33 -1.85
N CYS A 101 -17.23 -2.60 -3.00
CA CYS A 101 -16.55 -2.78 -4.28
C CYS A 101 -17.39 -2.33 -5.46
N LEU A 102 -16.74 -2.13 -6.61
CA LEU A 102 -17.45 -1.89 -7.88
C LEU A 102 -18.16 -3.16 -8.34
N LEU A 103 -19.26 -2.98 -9.09
CA LEU A 103 -19.95 -4.10 -9.75
C LEU A 103 -18.98 -4.96 -10.59
N LYS A 104 -18.07 -4.35 -11.35
CA LYS A 104 -17.09 -5.06 -12.18
C LYS A 104 -16.18 -5.97 -11.35
N ASN A 105 -15.70 -5.46 -10.22
CA ASN A 105 -14.89 -6.23 -9.27
C ASN A 105 -15.70 -7.35 -8.62
N LEU A 106 -16.95 -7.07 -8.21
CA LEU A 106 -17.84 -8.07 -7.64
C LEU A 106 -18.09 -9.22 -8.62
N GLN A 107 -18.43 -8.91 -9.87
CA GLN A 107 -18.63 -9.89 -10.93
C GLN A 107 -17.38 -10.75 -11.13
N PHE A 108 -16.20 -10.13 -11.18
CA PHE A 108 -14.92 -10.84 -11.28
C PHE A 108 -14.69 -11.80 -10.11
N TYR A 109 -14.93 -11.34 -8.87
CA TYR A 109 -14.78 -12.18 -7.67
C TYR A 109 -15.69 -13.41 -7.72
N LEU A 110 -16.95 -13.21 -8.11
CA LEU A 110 -17.93 -14.28 -8.21
C LEU A 110 -17.60 -15.24 -9.37
N ALA A 111 -17.10 -14.74 -10.49
CA ALA A 111 -16.62 -15.56 -11.61
C ALA A 111 -15.44 -16.45 -11.19
N HIS A 112 -14.60 -15.97 -10.27
CA HIS A 112 -13.49 -16.70 -9.66
C HIS A 112 -13.87 -17.49 -8.40
N GLY A 113 -15.17 -17.76 -8.20
CA GLY A 113 -15.66 -18.71 -7.21
C GLY A 113 -15.94 -18.15 -5.82
N LEU A 114 -15.78 -16.85 -5.56
CA LEU A 114 -16.26 -16.27 -4.30
C LEU A 114 -17.80 -16.35 -4.24
N VAL A 115 -18.33 -16.44 -3.02
CA VAL A 115 -19.77 -16.64 -2.81
C VAL A 115 -20.39 -15.38 -2.20
N LEU A 116 -21.28 -14.72 -2.94
CA LEU A 116 -22.09 -13.61 -2.45
C LEU A 116 -23.10 -14.14 -1.41
N LYS A 117 -23.05 -13.61 -0.18
CA LYS A 117 -24.00 -13.95 0.89
C LYS A 117 -25.14 -12.95 1.01
N ARG A 118 -24.81 -11.66 0.88
CA ARG A 118 -25.78 -10.58 1.08
C ARG A 118 -25.33 -9.33 0.32
N VAL A 119 -26.29 -8.60 -0.24
CA VAL A 119 -26.12 -7.22 -0.69
C VAL A 119 -26.84 -6.34 0.32
N HIS A 120 -26.12 -5.41 0.96
CA HIS A 120 -26.68 -4.52 1.98
C HIS A 120 -27.30 -3.28 1.37
N ARG A 121 -26.57 -2.67 0.42
CA ARG A 121 -26.97 -1.45 -0.28
C ARG A 121 -26.11 -1.25 -1.52
N VAL A 122 -26.66 -0.53 -2.50
CA VAL A 122 -25.97 -0.22 -3.75
C VAL A 122 -26.14 1.25 -4.05
N LEU A 123 -25.01 1.93 -4.28
CA LEU A 123 -24.97 3.30 -4.77
C LEU A 123 -24.85 3.27 -6.29
N THR A 124 -25.72 3.99 -6.99
CA THR A 124 -25.68 4.14 -8.44
C THR A 124 -25.49 5.59 -8.87
N ALA A 125 -24.92 5.79 -10.05
CA ALA A 125 -24.67 7.09 -10.68
C ALA A 125 -24.49 6.91 -12.19
N LYS A 126 -24.60 7.99 -12.98
CA LYS A 126 -24.17 7.96 -14.38
C LYS A 126 -22.65 7.99 -14.48
N GLN A 127 -22.09 7.21 -15.41
CA GLN A 127 -20.66 7.20 -15.71
C GLN A 127 -20.31 7.62 -17.14
N ALA A 128 -19.09 8.12 -17.30
CA ALA A 128 -18.49 8.42 -18.59
C ALA A 128 -16.95 8.33 -18.52
N ALA A 129 -16.29 8.34 -19.67
CA ALA A 129 -14.83 8.40 -19.82
C ALA A 129 -14.26 9.82 -19.59
N LEU A 130 -14.67 10.48 -18.51
CA LEU A 130 -14.36 11.90 -18.26
C LEU A 130 -12.87 12.27 -18.26
N LEU A 131 -12.03 11.33 -17.82
CA LEU A 131 -10.59 11.56 -17.66
C LEU A 131 -9.78 11.07 -18.86
N GLU A 132 -10.41 10.42 -19.83
CA GLU A 132 -9.71 9.84 -20.98
C GLU A 132 -8.89 10.89 -21.76
N PRO A 133 -9.42 12.07 -22.14
CA PRO A 133 -8.63 13.05 -22.88
C PRO A 133 -7.37 13.50 -22.11
N TYR A 134 -7.48 13.65 -20.79
CA TYR A 134 -6.37 14.05 -19.93
C TYR A 134 -5.31 12.96 -19.81
N ILE A 135 -5.73 11.72 -19.55
CA ILE A 135 -4.81 10.58 -19.42
C ILE A 135 -4.13 10.28 -20.75
N THR A 136 -4.88 10.26 -21.85
CA THR A 136 -4.35 10.02 -23.20
C THR A 136 -3.33 11.09 -23.60
N PHE A 137 -3.63 12.36 -23.32
CA PHE A 137 -2.67 13.45 -23.54
C PHE A 137 -1.37 13.23 -22.75
N ASN A 138 -1.47 13.04 -21.44
CA ASN A 138 -0.28 12.85 -20.59
C ASN A 138 0.51 11.59 -20.96
N SER A 139 -0.15 10.48 -21.31
CA SER A 139 0.50 9.26 -21.77
C SER A 139 1.21 9.44 -23.10
N THR A 140 0.63 10.19 -24.03
CA THR A 140 1.27 10.56 -25.30
C THR A 140 2.51 11.39 -25.05
N MET A 141 2.40 12.44 -24.23
CA MET A 141 3.54 13.29 -23.88
C MET A 141 4.64 12.51 -23.14
N ARG A 142 4.26 11.58 -22.26
CA ARG A 142 5.21 10.69 -21.57
C ARG A 142 5.95 9.76 -22.53
N SER A 143 5.30 9.29 -23.59
CA SER A 143 5.92 8.41 -24.59
C SER A 143 6.91 9.17 -25.50
N LEU A 144 6.60 10.44 -25.80
CA LEU A 144 7.42 11.36 -26.60
C LEU A 144 8.58 12.01 -25.82
N ALA A 145 8.51 12.01 -24.49
CA ALA A 145 9.53 12.58 -23.63
C ALA A 145 10.92 11.97 -23.89
N LEU A 146 11.95 12.82 -23.89
CA LEU A 146 13.33 12.44 -24.18
C LEU A 146 14.16 12.30 -22.91
N THR A 147 13.77 13.02 -21.85
CA THR A 147 14.48 13.04 -20.59
C THR A 147 13.74 12.27 -19.50
N LEU A 148 14.50 11.70 -18.55
CA LEU A 148 13.93 11.05 -17.37
C LEU A 148 13.07 12.00 -16.54
N PHE A 149 13.44 13.29 -16.50
CA PHE A 149 12.66 14.34 -15.85
C PHE A 149 11.27 14.45 -16.47
N GLU A 150 11.17 14.63 -17.80
CA GLU A 150 9.88 14.76 -18.49
C GLU A 150 9.03 13.49 -18.35
N ILE A 151 9.63 12.30 -18.48
CA ILE A 151 8.93 11.03 -18.28
C ILE A 151 8.30 10.99 -16.88
N SER A 152 9.04 11.41 -15.86
CA SER A 152 8.60 11.44 -14.47
C SER A 152 7.54 12.52 -14.22
N PHE A 153 7.68 13.68 -14.85
CA PHE A 153 6.71 14.77 -14.78
C PHE A 153 5.32 14.34 -15.29
N TRP A 154 5.26 13.75 -16.49
CA TRP A 154 3.99 13.28 -17.07
C TRP A 154 3.39 12.10 -16.26
N LYS A 155 4.24 11.20 -15.72
CA LYS A 155 3.80 10.16 -14.77
C LYS A 155 3.17 10.80 -13.53
N ALA A 156 3.81 11.81 -12.95
CA ALA A 156 3.37 12.47 -11.73
C ALA A 156 2.01 13.15 -11.92
N LEU A 157 1.75 13.81 -13.05
CA LEU A 157 0.46 14.44 -13.33
C LEU A 157 -0.71 13.44 -13.29
N ASN A 158 -0.52 12.24 -13.88
CA ASN A 158 -1.52 11.18 -13.79
C ASN A 158 -1.70 10.67 -12.35
N ASN A 159 -0.61 10.45 -11.61
CA ASN A 159 -0.68 9.92 -10.24
C ASN A 159 -1.28 10.92 -9.23
N GLN A 160 -1.02 12.21 -9.40
CA GLN A 160 -1.54 13.28 -8.54
C GLN A 160 -3.06 13.37 -8.59
N LEU A 161 -3.67 13.09 -9.74
CA LEU A 161 -5.13 13.09 -9.89
C LEU A 161 -5.80 12.13 -8.89
N HIS A 162 -5.29 10.90 -8.79
CA HIS A 162 -5.79 9.92 -7.82
C HIS A 162 -5.60 10.44 -6.40
N GLY A 163 -4.38 10.83 -6.00
CA GLY A 163 -4.10 11.32 -4.64
C GLY A 163 -4.97 12.52 -4.24
N LYS A 164 -5.24 13.43 -5.19
CA LYS A 164 -6.10 14.59 -4.96
C LYS A 164 -7.57 14.20 -4.79
N SER A 165 -8.06 13.20 -5.53
CA SER A 165 -9.45 12.75 -5.45
C SER A 165 -9.81 12.12 -4.09
N ILE A 166 -8.85 11.47 -3.42
CA ILE A 166 -9.02 10.84 -2.09
C ILE A 166 -8.43 11.68 -0.95
N GLN A 167 -8.14 12.96 -1.19
CA GLN A 167 -7.57 13.83 -0.16
C GLN A 167 -8.52 13.94 1.04
N ASN A 168 -8.04 13.59 2.23
CA ASN A 168 -8.78 13.79 3.47
C ASN A 168 -8.76 15.27 3.88
N VAL A 169 -9.81 16.01 3.55
CA VAL A 169 -9.94 17.43 3.91
C VAL A 169 -10.17 17.65 5.41
N ARG A 170 -10.59 16.62 6.16
CA ARG A 170 -10.82 16.71 7.61
C ARG A 170 -9.52 16.72 8.42
N SER A 171 -8.44 16.18 7.88
CA SER A 171 -7.12 16.19 8.54
C SER A 171 -6.35 17.50 8.32
N GLN A 172 -6.90 18.46 7.56
CA GLN A 172 -6.27 19.76 7.38
C GLN A 172 -6.43 20.62 8.63
N LEU A 173 -5.31 21.14 9.12
CA LEU A 173 -5.26 22.02 10.28
C LEU A 173 -4.91 23.44 9.83
N ASP A 174 -5.45 24.44 10.53
CA ASP A 174 -5.03 25.82 10.40
C ASP A 174 -3.84 26.07 11.33
N ALA A 175 -2.71 26.50 10.77
CA ALA A 175 -1.54 26.86 11.55
C ALA A 175 -1.55 28.36 11.89
N ARG A 176 -1.40 28.69 13.18
CA ARG A 176 -1.28 30.07 13.67
C ARG A 176 0.02 30.22 14.44
N VAL A 177 0.88 31.11 13.98
CA VAL A 177 2.12 31.47 14.69
C VAL A 177 1.81 32.63 15.62
N VAL A 178 2.20 32.51 16.89
CA VAL A 178 2.08 33.57 17.90
C VAL A 178 3.44 33.91 18.47
N THR A 179 3.64 35.20 18.77
CA THR A 179 4.91 35.74 19.28
C THR A 179 4.78 36.53 20.58
N THR A 180 3.55 36.64 21.11
CA THR A 180 3.22 37.44 22.30
C THR A 180 2.39 36.63 23.29
N SER A 181 2.53 36.98 24.58
CA SER A 181 1.79 36.31 25.67
C SER A 181 0.28 36.44 25.52
N ASP A 182 -0.22 37.60 25.07
CA ASP A 182 -1.66 37.84 24.92
C ASP A 182 -2.26 37.01 23.78
N GLN A 183 -1.57 36.91 22.64
CA GLN A 183 -1.98 36.03 21.54
C GLN A 183 -1.96 34.55 21.96
N PHE A 184 -0.94 34.15 22.74
CA PHE A 184 -0.83 32.80 23.26
C PHE A 184 -2.01 32.47 24.16
N LYS A 185 -2.30 33.28 25.18
CA LYS A 185 -3.43 33.08 26.10
C LYS A 185 -4.76 33.02 25.35
N LYS A 186 -4.95 33.90 24.36
CA LYS A 186 -6.17 33.94 23.54
C LYS A 186 -6.36 32.69 22.69
N LEU A 187 -5.30 32.14 22.10
CA LEU A 187 -5.42 30.90 21.31
C LEU A 187 -5.45 29.65 22.19
N ALA A 188 -4.77 29.65 23.34
CA ALA A 188 -4.77 28.52 24.27
C ALA A 188 -6.17 28.22 24.82
N SER A 189 -7.03 29.23 24.95
CA SER A 189 -8.44 29.03 25.35
C SER A 189 -9.36 28.63 24.19
N ASN A 190 -8.86 28.51 22.96
CA ASN A 190 -9.69 28.15 21.82
C ASN A 190 -9.90 26.62 21.78
N PRO A 191 -11.15 26.12 21.84
CA PRO A 191 -11.44 24.69 21.84
C PRO A 191 -11.06 23.97 20.54
N ALA A 192 -10.83 24.72 19.45
CA ALA A 192 -10.38 24.17 18.18
C ALA A 192 -8.90 23.78 18.18
N VAL A 193 -8.12 24.14 19.21
CA VAL A 193 -6.69 23.78 19.26
C VAL A 193 -6.54 22.25 19.32
N SER A 194 -5.84 21.70 18.33
CA SER A 194 -5.49 20.28 18.27
C SER A 194 -4.16 20.00 18.95
N SER A 195 -3.19 20.90 18.78
CA SER A 195 -1.85 20.78 19.38
C SER A 195 -1.13 22.12 19.33
N VAL A 196 -0.16 22.30 20.23
CA VAL A 196 0.71 23.49 20.27
C VAL A 196 2.16 23.03 20.15
N ARG A 197 2.90 23.58 19.20
CA ARG A 197 4.35 23.37 19.07
C ARG A 197 5.07 24.63 19.54
N LEU A 198 5.78 24.52 20.65
CA LEU A 198 6.64 25.60 21.12
C LEU A 198 7.95 25.55 20.34
N LEU A 199 8.24 26.60 19.58
CA LEU A 199 9.47 26.70 18.82
C LEU A 199 10.58 27.23 19.73
N SER A 200 10.88 26.46 20.79
CA SER A 200 12.05 26.72 21.63
C SER A 200 12.40 25.56 22.55
N ARG A 201 13.43 24.78 22.17
CA ARG A 201 14.21 23.93 23.09
C ARG A 201 15.65 23.79 22.58
N ASN A 202 16.57 24.58 23.14
CA ASN A 202 17.99 24.26 23.13
C ASN A 202 18.25 23.20 24.23
N LYS A 203 18.61 21.98 23.85
CA LYS A 203 19.40 21.08 24.70
C LYS A 203 20.69 20.76 23.96
N VAL A 204 21.63 21.71 23.97
CA VAL A 204 23.02 21.44 23.60
C VAL A 204 23.85 21.67 24.85
N GLY A 205 24.34 20.58 25.45
CA GLY A 205 25.31 20.55 26.55
C GLY A 205 25.08 21.51 27.72
N GLN A 206 24.31 21.08 28.74
CA GLN A 206 24.22 21.61 30.12
C GLN A 206 24.20 23.15 30.38
N GLN A 207 24.16 24.02 29.37
CA GLN A 207 24.04 25.46 29.53
C GLN A 207 22.87 25.97 28.68
N LEU A 208 21.81 26.36 29.38
CA LEU A 208 20.65 27.03 28.83
C LEU A 208 21.07 28.40 28.26
N LYS A 209 21.52 28.45 27.00
CA LYS A 209 21.55 29.72 26.27
C LYS A 209 20.10 30.15 26.01
N LYS A 210 19.64 31.16 26.76
CA LYS A 210 18.40 31.92 26.52
C LYS A 210 18.48 32.57 25.14
N VAL A 211 18.06 31.85 24.10
CA VAL A 211 17.65 32.45 22.83
C VAL A 211 16.18 32.85 23.01
N ASN A 212 15.74 33.99 22.50
CA ASN A 212 14.40 34.54 22.73
C ASN A 212 13.27 33.52 22.42
N ASN A 213 12.64 32.99 23.48
CA ASN A 213 11.70 31.86 23.51
C ASN A 213 10.22 32.25 23.29
N ASN A 214 9.89 33.11 22.33
CA ASN A 214 8.53 33.67 22.27
C ASN A 214 7.64 33.13 21.14
N VAL A 215 8.09 32.16 20.33
CA VAL A 215 7.30 31.68 19.18
C VAL A 215 6.62 30.36 19.49
N ALA A 216 5.30 30.33 19.34
CA ALA A 216 4.50 29.10 19.40
C ALA A 216 3.66 28.95 18.11
N VAL A 217 3.50 27.72 17.66
CA VAL A 217 2.63 27.36 16.54
C VAL A 217 1.44 26.58 17.08
N PHE A 218 0.26 27.17 16.99
CA PHE A 218 -0.99 26.49 17.28
C PHE A 218 -1.50 25.83 16.01
N LEU A 219 -1.78 24.52 16.07
CA LEU A 219 -2.48 23.81 15.02
C LEU A 219 -3.94 23.66 15.45
N LEU A 220 -4.86 24.28 14.70
CA LEU A 220 -6.28 24.30 14.99
C LEU A 220 -7.07 23.42 14.01
N ARG A 221 -8.05 22.70 14.53
CA ARG A 221 -9.06 22.01 13.72
C ARG A 221 -9.93 23.06 13.02
N LYS A 222 -10.36 22.74 11.80
CA LYS A 222 -11.30 23.59 11.06
C LYS A 222 -12.71 23.40 11.62
N ASN A 223 -13.32 24.47 12.10
CA ASN A 223 -14.71 24.45 12.58
C ASN A 223 -15.73 24.13 11.48
N ARG A 224 -15.37 24.36 10.21
CA ARG A 224 -16.19 24.03 9.05
C ARG A 224 -15.31 23.39 7.99
N VAL A 225 -15.69 22.20 7.54
CA VAL A 225 -14.98 21.47 6.49
C VAL A 225 -15.89 21.34 5.27
N LYS A 226 -15.43 21.81 4.11
CA LYS A 226 -16.12 21.61 2.83
C LYS A 226 -15.64 20.29 2.21
N LEU A 227 -16.55 19.34 2.00
CA LEU A 227 -16.25 18.08 1.32
C LEU A 227 -16.35 18.29 -0.21
N ASP A 228 -15.26 18.73 -0.82
CA ASP A 228 -15.19 19.13 -2.23
C ASP A 228 -14.27 18.22 -3.07
N LYS A 229 -13.92 17.05 -2.55
CA LYS A 229 -13.06 16.08 -3.22
C LYS A 229 -13.90 14.97 -3.83
N PRO A 230 -13.69 14.61 -5.12
CA PRO A 230 -14.48 13.59 -5.80
C PRO A 230 -13.99 12.18 -5.40
N VAL A 231 -14.22 11.79 -4.14
CA VAL A 231 -13.72 10.53 -3.55
C VAL A 231 -14.19 9.30 -4.35
N PHE A 232 -15.37 9.37 -4.95
CA PHE A 232 -15.90 8.32 -5.83
C PHE A 232 -15.03 8.04 -7.07
N ILE A 233 -14.32 9.04 -7.59
CA ILE A 233 -13.37 8.86 -8.70
C ILE A 233 -12.18 8.05 -8.21
N GLY A 234 -11.59 8.44 -7.08
CA GLY A 234 -10.44 7.72 -6.54
C GLY A 234 -10.77 6.29 -6.09
N PHE A 235 -11.95 6.09 -5.50
CA PHE A 235 -12.49 4.74 -5.25
C PHE A 235 -12.58 3.92 -6.55
N THR A 236 -13.14 4.50 -7.62
CA THR A 236 -13.26 3.80 -8.91
C THR A 236 -11.89 3.45 -9.49
N ILE A 237 -10.93 4.37 -9.46
CA ILE A 237 -9.55 4.13 -9.93
C ILE A 237 -8.91 2.98 -9.16
N LEU A 238 -9.01 2.99 -7.82
CA LEU A 238 -8.41 1.96 -6.98
C LEU A 238 -9.03 0.58 -7.24
N GLU A 239 -10.35 0.50 -7.37
CA GLU A 239 -11.04 -0.76 -7.65
C GLU A 239 -10.69 -1.32 -9.03
N LEU A 240 -10.67 -0.48 -10.08
CA LEU A 240 -10.25 -0.89 -11.42
C LEU A 240 -8.76 -1.27 -11.47
N SER A 241 -7.88 -0.62 -10.70
CA SER A 241 -6.47 -1.00 -10.59
C SER A 241 -6.29 -2.39 -9.98
N LYS A 242 -7.05 -2.73 -8.93
CA LYS A 242 -7.07 -4.10 -8.38
C LYS A 242 -7.54 -5.11 -9.41
N LEU A 243 -8.56 -4.75 -10.19
CA LEU A 243 -9.09 -5.63 -11.23
C LEU A 243 -8.03 -5.93 -12.30
N LEU A 244 -7.28 -4.92 -12.75
CA LEU A 244 -6.18 -5.12 -13.71
C LEU A 244 -5.13 -6.11 -13.18
N VAL A 245 -4.75 -5.96 -11.92
CA VAL A 245 -3.82 -6.87 -11.23
C VAL A 245 -4.38 -8.30 -11.20
N TYR A 246 -5.64 -8.45 -10.78
CA TYR A 246 -6.27 -9.76 -10.65
C TYR A 246 -6.49 -10.43 -11.99
N THR A 247 -6.91 -9.69 -13.03
CA THR A 247 -7.05 -10.21 -14.38
C THR A 247 -5.71 -10.72 -14.91
N PHE A 248 -4.61 -9.99 -14.69
CA PHE A 248 -3.30 -10.51 -15.10
C PHE A 248 -2.91 -11.79 -14.34
N HIS A 249 -3.09 -11.80 -13.02
CA HIS A 249 -2.73 -12.96 -12.20
C HIS A 249 -3.58 -14.20 -12.50
N TYR A 250 -4.91 -14.05 -12.52
CA TYR A 250 -5.82 -15.19 -12.65
C TYR A 250 -6.13 -15.54 -14.11
N ASP A 251 -6.50 -14.56 -14.94
CA ASP A 251 -6.94 -14.83 -16.31
C ASP A 251 -5.77 -15.05 -17.28
N TYR A 252 -4.60 -14.46 -17.03
CA TYR A 252 -3.42 -14.68 -17.88
C TYR A 252 -2.44 -15.69 -17.26
N MET A 253 -1.80 -15.35 -16.14
CA MET A 253 -0.77 -16.20 -15.54
C MET A 253 -1.35 -17.55 -15.07
N GLY A 254 -2.49 -17.51 -14.37
CA GLY A 254 -3.19 -18.68 -13.87
C GLY A 254 -3.68 -19.62 -14.98
N GLN A 255 -4.26 -19.08 -16.06
CA GLN A 255 -4.72 -19.92 -17.18
C GLN A 255 -3.55 -20.50 -18.00
N LYS A 256 -2.46 -19.74 -18.18
CA LYS A 256 -1.33 -20.15 -19.02
C LYS A 256 -0.40 -21.14 -18.34
N TYR A 257 -0.10 -20.91 -17.05
CA TYR A 257 0.91 -21.69 -16.34
C TYR A 257 0.32 -22.52 -15.19
N GLY A 258 -0.80 -22.12 -14.60
CA GLY A 258 -1.44 -22.85 -13.49
C GLY A 258 -0.46 -23.09 -12.35
N ILE A 259 -0.28 -24.36 -11.97
CA ILE A 259 0.63 -24.77 -10.90
C ILE A 259 2.13 -24.57 -11.22
N ASN A 260 2.47 -24.30 -12.48
CA ASN A 260 3.83 -23.99 -12.92
C ASN A 260 4.18 -22.50 -12.75
N CYS A 261 3.45 -21.77 -11.91
CA CYS A 261 3.68 -20.36 -11.66
C CYS A 261 3.41 -20.02 -10.19
N ASN A 262 4.42 -19.46 -9.52
CA ASN A 262 4.31 -18.96 -8.16
C ASN A 262 4.52 -17.44 -8.15
N LEU A 263 3.66 -16.70 -7.44
CA LEU A 263 3.87 -15.27 -7.22
C LEU A 263 4.70 -15.08 -5.93
N LEU A 264 5.97 -14.73 -6.09
CA LEU A 264 6.94 -14.62 -5.00
C LEU A 264 6.87 -13.27 -4.26
N ASN A 265 6.56 -12.19 -4.98
CA ASN A 265 6.44 -10.85 -4.42
C ASN A 265 5.48 -10.00 -5.23
N MET A 266 4.86 -9.04 -4.56
CA MET A 266 4.04 -8.02 -5.19
C MET A 266 4.11 -6.72 -4.38
N ASP A 267 4.28 -5.60 -5.07
CA ASP A 267 4.02 -4.27 -4.51
C ASP A 267 3.18 -3.44 -5.47
N THR A 268 1.92 -3.24 -5.11
CA THR A 268 0.93 -2.41 -5.83
C THR A 268 0.60 -2.89 -7.24
N ASP A 269 1.52 -2.70 -8.19
CA ASP A 269 1.39 -2.98 -9.62
C ASP A 269 2.59 -3.76 -10.21
N GLY A 270 3.61 -4.04 -9.42
CA GLY A 270 4.73 -4.91 -9.79
C GLY A 270 4.54 -6.35 -9.32
N PHE A 271 4.91 -7.32 -10.16
CA PHE A 271 4.89 -8.74 -9.86
C PHE A 271 6.28 -9.36 -10.00
N LEU A 272 6.64 -10.25 -9.08
CA LEU A 272 7.78 -11.14 -9.22
C LEU A 272 7.27 -12.58 -9.26
N TYR A 273 7.37 -13.22 -10.42
CA TYR A 273 6.94 -14.60 -10.62
C TYR A 273 8.14 -15.54 -10.73
N GLU A 274 7.97 -16.74 -10.17
CA GLU A 274 8.71 -17.93 -10.57
C GLU A 274 7.84 -18.71 -11.55
N VAL A 275 8.33 -18.89 -12.79
CA VAL A 275 7.56 -19.55 -13.87
C VAL A 275 8.36 -20.72 -14.42
N PHE A 276 7.74 -21.90 -14.43
CA PHE A 276 8.31 -23.11 -14.99
C PHE A 276 7.77 -23.32 -16.42
N THR A 277 8.54 -22.89 -17.42
CA THR A 277 8.23 -23.03 -18.85
C THR A 277 9.51 -23.29 -19.64
N ASN A 278 9.38 -23.74 -20.89
CA ASN A 278 10.52 -23.95 -21.77
C ASN A 278 11.24 -22.63 -22.10
N ASN A 279 10.47 -21.57 -22.38
CA ASN A 279 11.01 -20.24 -22.66
C ASN A 279 9.94 -19.15 -22.45
N PHE A 280 10.05 -18.42 -21.35
CA PHE A 280 9.10 -17.36 -20.99
C PHE A 280 9.07 -16.20 -22.01
N TYR A 281 10.19 -15.91 -22.66
CA TYR A 281 10.28 -14.82 -23.63
C TYR A 281 9.60 -15.18 -24.97
N ASN A 282 9.63 -16.45 -25.38
CA ASN A 282 8.81 -16.94 -26.50
C ASN A 282 7.32 -16.91 -26.16
N ASP A 283 6.98 -17.28 -24.92
CA ASP A 283 5.62 -17.19 -24.41
C ASP A 283 5.10 -15.74 -24.41
N MET A 284 5.97 -14.77 -24.10
CA MET A 284 5.67 -13.35 -24.16
C MET A 284 5.50 -12.86 -25.59
N LEU A 285 6.33 -13.31 -26.54
CA LEU A 285 6.22 -12.97 -27.96
C LEU A 285 4.83 -13.31 -28.53
N ALA A 286 4.28 -14.47 -28.14
CA ALA A 286 2.96 -14.92 -28.57
C ALA A 286 1.80 -14.04 -28.07
N GLN A 287 2.03 -13.20 -27.05
CA GLN A 287 1.02 -12.35 -26.41
C GLN A 287 1.55 -10.92 -26.21
N LEU A 288 2.35 -10.42 -27.16
CA LEU A 288 3.05 -9.13 -27.04
C LEU A 288 2.10 -7.94 -26.80
N ASP A 289 0.81 -8.07 -27.15
CA ASP A 289 -0.21 -7.06 -26.97
C ASP A 289 -0.46 -6.66 -25.50
N ILE A 290 -0.15 -7.52 -24.53
CA ILE A 290 -0.31 -7.19 -23.10
C ILE A 290 0.95 -6.58 -22.49
N PHE A 291 2.09 -6.65 -23.19
CA PHE A 291 3.40 -6.25 -22.66
C PHE A 291 3.94 -4.95 -23.28
N ASP A 292 4.60 -4.13 -22.48
CA ASP A 292 5.46 -3.02 -22.92
C ASP A 292 6.92 -3.49 -22.95
N THR A 293 7.40 -3.87 -24.13
CA THR A 293 8.78 -4.31 -24.39
C THR A 293 9.66 -3.20 -24.99
N SER A 294 9.26 -1.93 -24.83
CA SER A 294 9.99 -0.80 -25.42
C SER A 294 11.33 -0.49 -24.77
N ASN A 295 11.62 -1.08 -23.61
CA ASN A 295 12.89 -0.96 -22.89
C ASN A 295 13.93 -2.01 -23.30
N TYR A 296 13.59 -2.94 -24.19
CA TYR A 296 14.54 -3.93 -24.69
C TYR A 296 15.58 -3.31 -25.63
N PRO A 297 16.76 -3.94 -25.81
CA PRO A 297 17.71 -3.58 -26.87
C PRO A 297 17.04 -3.61 -28.24
N LYS A 298 17.39 -2.66 -29.13
CA LYS A 298 16.70 -2.48 -30.43
C LYS A 298 16.84 -3.69 -31.37
N ASP A 299 17.90 -4.47 -31.19
CA ASP A 299 18.22 -5.69 -31.93
C ASP A 299 17.58 -6.95 -31.31
N HIS A 300 16.95 -6.83 -30.14
CA HIS A 300 16.28 -7.94 -29.47
C HIS A 300 14.94 -8.28 -30.16
N PHE A 301 14.63 -9.57 -30.34
CA PHE A 301 13.45 -10.05 -31.07
C PHE A 301 12.10 -9.65 -30.44
N LEU A 302 12.08 -9.31 -29.15
CA LEU A 302 10.91 -8.79 -28.43
C LEU A 302 10.75 -7.27 -28.49
N PHE A 303 11.75 -6.52 -28.97
CA PHE A 303 11.71 -5.07 -28.94
C PHE A 303 10.54 -4.53 -29.78
N SER A 304 9.69 -3.72 -29.15
CA SER A 304 8.57 -3.07 -29.83
C SER A 304 8.20 -1.76 -29.15
N LEU A 305 7.98 -0.72 -29.97
CA LEU A 305 7.48 0.57 -29.51
C LEU A 305 5.94 0.64 -29.44
N LYS A 306 5.23 -0.42 -29.87
CA LYS A 306 3.76 -0.46 -29.96
C LYS A 306 3.07 -0.08 -28.65
N ASN A 307 3.61 -0.56 -27.53
CA ASN A 307 3.01 -0.42 -26.20
C ASN A 307 3.75 0.56 -25.28
N LYS A 308 4.71 1.33 -25.81
CA LYS A 308 5.58 2.22 -25.02
C LYS A 308 4.77 3.18 -24.16
N LYS A 309 4.82 2.98 -22.83
CA LYS A 309 4.18 3.82 -21.80
C LYS A 309 2.64 3.94 -21.95
N ILE A 310 2.01 2.96 -22.60
CA ILE A 310 0.55 2.85 -22.64
C ILE A 310 0.04 2.35 -21.27
N PRO A 311 -0.93 3.04 -20.62
CA PRO A 311 -1.48 2.60 -19.35
C PRO A 311 -2.02 1.17 -19.39
N GLY A 312 -1.73 0.39 -18.35
CA GLY A 312 -2.23 -0.98 -18.19
C GLY A 312 -1.45 -2.05 -18.95
N LYS A 313 -0.40 -1.70 -19.69
CA LYS A 313 0.55 -2.67 -20.26
C LYS A 313 1.63 -3.03 -19.23
N LEU A 314 2.07 -4.28 -19.26
CA LEU A 314 3.05 -4.80 -18.30
C LEU A 314 4.44 -4.73 -18.89
N GLN A 315 5.34 -4.04 -18.20
CA GLN A 315 6.73 -3.93 -18.61
C GLN A 315 7.57 -4.99 -17.89
N ASP A 316 8.40 -5.73 -18.62
CA ASP A 316 9.48 -6.50 -18.01
C ASP A 316 10.58 -5.52 -17.59
N GLU A 317 10.68 -5.26 -16.29
CA GLU A 317 11.64 -4.31 -15.71
C GLU A 317 13.10 -4.72 -15.94
N LYS A 318 13.38 -6.01 -16.17
CA LYS A 318 14.75 -6.53 -16.39
C LYS A 318 15.07 -6.72 -17.87
N ALA A 319 14.19 -6.30 -18.77
CA ALA A 319 14.47 -6.16 -20.21
C ALA A 319 15.10 -7.41 -20.87
N GLY A 320 14.69 -8.61 -20.45
CA GLY A 320 15.22 -9.87 -20.98
C GLY A 320 16.29 -10.55 -20.12
N PHE A 321 16.82 -9.90 -19.08
CA PHE A 321 17.77 -10.52 -18.16
C PHE A 321 17.05 -11.40 -17.13
N LEU A 322 17.67 -12.54 -16.81
CA LEU A 322 17.09 -13.54 -15.92
C LEU A 322 17.41 -13.21 -14.45
N ILE A 323 16.44 -13.45 -13.58
CA ILE A 323 16.66 -13.39 -12.14
C ILE A 323 17.12 -14.78 -11.67
N LYS A 324 18.37 -14.87 -11.23
CA LYS A 324 18.96 -16.13 -10.74
C LYS A 324 18.62 -16.41 -9.28
N SER A 325 18.50 -15.37 -8.47
CA SER A 325 18.28 -15.51 -7.02
C SER A 325 17.44 -14.36 -6.47
N TYR A 326 16.56 -14.68 -5.54
CA TYR A 326 15.65 -13.74 -4.88
C TYR A 326 15.64 -13.99 -3.37
N ALA A 327 15.63 -12.90 -2.59
CA ALA A 327 15.45 -12.96 -1.15
C ALA A 327 14.57 -11.79 -0.68
N SER A 328 13.53 -12.08 0.11
CA SER A 328 12.64 -11.07 0.69
C SER A 328 12.31 -11.41 2.14
N PRO A 329 12.90 -10.67 3.10
CA PRO A 329 12.59 -10.85 4.52
C PRO A 329 11.13 -10.57 4.88
N LYS A 330 10.51 -9.58 4.23
CA LYS A 330 9.12 -9.15 4.47
C LYS A 330 8.66 -8.20 3.36
N ALA A 331 7.37 -7.86 3.36
CA ALA A 331 6.80 -6.87 2.46
C ALA A 331 7.65 -5.59 2.33
N LYS A 332 7.86 -5.14 1.07
CA LYS A 332 8.66 -3.94 0.71
C LYS A 332 10.16 -4.04 1.06
N MET A 333 10.67 -5.25 1.25
CA MET A 333 12.11 -5.54 1.33
C MET A 333 12.44 -6.70 0.41
N LEU A 334 13.31 -6.51 -0.59
CA LEU A 334 13.75 -7.57 -1.48
C LEU A 334 15.14 -7.30 -2.03
N SER A 335 15.80 -8.38 -2.45
CA SER A 335 16.98 -8.32 -3.29
C SER A 335 16.89 -9.35 -4.41
N LEU A 336 17.34 -8.97 -5.62
CA LEU A 336 17.39 -9.80 -6.82
C LEU A 336 18.82 -9.83 -7.35
N GLU A 337 19.32 -11.02 -7.66
CA GLU A 337 20.55 -11.22 -8.44
C GLU A 337 20.15 -11.47 -9.89
N VAL A 338 20.48 -10.53 -10.77
CA VAL A 338 20.12 -10.55 -12.19
C VAL A 338 21.35 -10.96 -13.02
N VAL A 339 21.16 -11.84 -13.98
CA VAL A 339 22.24 -12.44 -14.77
C VAL A 339 22.01 -12.35 -16.28
N ASP A 340 23.13 -12.30 -17.00
CA ASP A 340 23.23 -12.63 -18.42
C ASP A 340 24.10 -13.90 -18.57
N GLY A 341 23.45 -15.01 -18.91
CA GLY A 341 24.06 -16.34 -18.85
C GLY A 341 24.50 -16.69 -17.42
N VAL A 342 25.80 -16.65 -17.17
CA VAL A 342 26.41 -16.95 -15.85
C VAL A 342 26.90 -15.70 -15.12
N ASN A 343 26.95 -14.55 -15.80
CA ASN A 343 27.52 -13.32 -15.25
C ASN A 343 26.44 -12.52 -14.53
N ILE A 344 26.74 -12.05 -13.32
CA ILE A 344 25.87 -11.11 -12.60
C ILE A 344 26.00 -9.74 -13.26
N VAL A 345 24.87 -9.19 -13.71
CA VAL A 345 24.81 -7.89 -14.38
C VAL A 345 24.15 -6.81 -13.53
N ASP A 346 23.30 -7.19 -12.57
CA ASP A 346 22.64 -6.27 -11.64
C ASP A 346 22.33 -6.97 -10.29
N ILE A 347 22.39 -6.19 -9.21
CA ILE A 347 21.88 -6.59 -7.90
C ILE A 347 20.88 -5.53 -7.44
N HIS A 348 19.60 -5.79 -7.75
CA HIS A 348 18.51 -4.91 -7.35
C HIS A 348 18.21 -5.07 -5.86
N LYS A 349 18.14 -3.97 -5.11
CA LYS A 349 17.89 -3.99 -3.65
C LYS A 349 16.85 -2.95 -3.27
N ARG A 350 15.84 -3.36 -2.50
CA ARG A 350 14.89 -2.47 -1.83
C ARG A 350 14.77 -2.88 -0.36
N ALA A 351 14.84 -1.91 0.54
CA ALA A 351 14.62 -2.15 1.96
C ALA A 351 13.88 -0.96 2.60
N LYS A 352 12.54 -1.06 2.69
CA LYS A 352 11.73 0.05 3.23
C LYS A 352 12.18 0.46 4.63
N GLY A 353 12.48 1.75 4.77
CA GLY A 353 12.95 2.34 6.03
C GLY A 353 14.47 2.46 6.13
N ILE A 354 15.25 1.83 5.24
CA ILE A 354 16.69 2.04 5.14
C ILE A 354 16.97 3.05 4.01
N LYS A 355 17.94 3.95 4.21
CA LYS A 355 18.29 4.96 3.20
C LYS A 355 18.94 4.33 1.97
N LYS A 356 18.70 4.92 0.78
CA LYS A 356 19.22 4.44 -0.51
C LYS A 356 20.75 4.26 -0.52
N ASN A 357 21.51 5.18 0.07
CA ASN A 357 22.97 5.07 0.14
C ASN A 357 23.43 3.87 0.98
N VAL A 358 22.80 3.63 2.14
CA VAL A 358 23.07 2.46 2.99
C VAL A 358 22.68 1.18 2.25
N ILE A 359 21.56 1.16 1.55
CA ILE A 359 21.18 0.01 0.72
C ILE A 359 22.22 -0.25 -0.38
N LYS A 360 22.70 0.78 -1.06
CA LYS A 360 23.66 0.67 -2.16
C LYS A 360 25.01 0.13 -1.66
N HIS A 361 25.56 0.69 -0.59
CA HIS A 361 26.94 0.45 -0.16
C HIS A 361 27.09 -0.60 0.95
N ASP A 362 26.13 -0.72 1.87
CA ASP A 362 26.30 -1.50 3.10
C ASP A 362 25.54 -2.83 3.09
N LEU A 363 24.58 -3.00 2.17
CA LEU A 363 23.79 -4.23 2.04
C LEU A 363 24.17 -5.01 0.79
N SER A 364 24.38 -6.31 0.94
CA SER A 364 24.58 -7.27 -0.15
C SER A 364 23.35 -8.18 -0.33
N HIS A 365 23.26 -8.86 -1.47
CA HIS A 365 22.22 -9.88 -1.68
C HIS A 365 22.27 -10.99 -0.61
N GLU A 366 23.49 -11.36 -0.16
CA GLU A 366 23.69 -12.37 0.87
C GLU A 366 23.10 -11.95 2.21
N ASN A 367 23.21 -10.66 2.58
CA ASN A 367 22.59 -10.19 3.83
C ASN A 367 21.06 -10.38 3.83
N PHE A 368 20.39 -10.26 2.67
CA PHE A 368 18.96 -10.56 2.58
C PHE A 368 18.68 -12.06 2.74
N LYS A 369 19.50 -12.93 2.13
CA LYS A 369 19.40 -14.39 2.28
C LYS A 369 19.59 -14.82 3.72
N GLU A 370 20.62 -14.32 4.39
CA GLU A 370 20.89 -14.66 5.80
C GLU A 370 19.73 -14.26 6.70
N VAL A 371 19.12 -13.09 6.49
CA VAL A 371 17.93 -12.66 7.25
C VAL A 371 16.75 -13.60 7.05
N VAL A 372 16.51 -14.02 5.81
CA VAL A 372 15.44 -14.98 5.49
C VAL A 372 15.75 -16.34 6.12
N LEU A 373 16.93 -16.89 5.86
CA LEU A 373 17.25 -18.29 6.18
C LEU A 373 17.57 -18.52 7.66
N ASN A 374 18.24 -17.57 8.31
CA ASN A 374 18.78 -17.73 9.68
C ASN A 374 18.04 -16.90 10.74
N GLU A 375 16.94 -16.22 10.36
CA GLU A 375 16.09 -15.46 11.27
C GLU A 375 16.90 -14.47 12.13
N ILE A 376 17.65 -13.58 11.49
CA ILE A 376 18.50 -12.58 12.14
C ILE A 376 17.86 -11.18 12.08
N LEU A 377 18.09 -10.42 13.15
CA LEU A 377 17.76 -9.00 13.25
C LEU A 377 19.02 -8.19 12.93
N THR A 378 18.93 -7.29 11.95
CA THR A 378 20.03 -6.38 11.61
C THR A 378 19.72 -4.95 12.02
N TYR A 379 20.78 -4.12 12.10
CA TYR A 379 20.69 -2.70 12.38
C TYR A 379 21.35 -1.91 11.25
N ALA A 380 20.79 -0.74 10.93
CA ALA A 380 21.29 0.15 9.90
C ALA A 380 21.59 1.52 10.50
N THR A 381 22.81 2.01 10.27
CA THR A 381 23.25 3.35 10.68
C THR A 381 23.11 4.29 9.51
N MET A 382 22.37 5.39 9.69
CA MET A 382 22.03 6.32 8.62
C MET A 382 22.31 7.76 9.05
N ASN A 383 22.99 8.49 8.18
CA ASN A 383 23.17 9.93 8.32
C ASN A 383 21.99 10.66 7.68
N SER A 384 21.42 11.63 8.38
CA SER A 384 20.30 12.46 7.89
C SER A 384 20.49 13.91 8.26
N PHE A 385 20.23 14.80 7.31
CA PHE A 385 20.06 16.23 7.59
C PHE A 385 18.62 16.44 8.04
N ARG A 386 18.42 17.00 9.24
CA ARG A 386 17.09 17.22 9.81
C ARG A 386 16.98 18.62 10.36
N SER A 387 15.76 19.15 10.35
CA SER A 387 15.39 20.31 11.14
C SER A 387 14.74 19.82 12.43
N ILE A 388 15.39 20.02 13.58
CA ILE A 388 14.77 19.78 14.89
C ILE A 388 14.65 21.13 15.58
N ASN A 389 13.42 21.54 15.90
CA ASN A 389 13.13 22.86 16.48
C ASN A 389 13.73 24.02 15.66
N HIS A 390 13.61 23.96 14.32
CA HIS A 390 14.18 24.92 13.37
C HIS A 390 15.71 25.05 13.38
N GLN A 391 16.42 24.13 14.05
CA GLN A 391 17.87 24.00 13.91
C GLN A 391 18.17 22.89 12.92
N MET A 392 18.87 23.27 11.85
CA MET A 392 19.37 22.32 10.87
C MET A 392 20.62 21.65 11.44
N GLY A 393 20.67 20.33 11.37
CA GLY A 393 21.80 19.55 11.83
C GLY A 393 21.93 18.23 11.07
N SER A 394 23.14 17.69 11.08
CA SER A 394 23.43 16.34 10.62
C SER A 394 23.33 15.38 11.80
N TYR A 395 22.47 14.37 11.67
CA TYR A 395 22.21 13.36 12.70
C TYR A 395 22.58 11.99 12.17
N CYS A 396 23.37 11.26 12.94
CA CYS A 396 23.62 9.83 12.74
C CYS A 396 22.61 9.04 13.60
N ILE A 397 21.83 8.16 12.98
CA ILE A 397 20.79 7.38 13.66
C ILE A 397 20.97 5.91 13.29
N THR A 398 21.11 5.07 14.31
CA THR A 398 21.06 3.62 14.17
C THR A 398 19.67 3.13 14.55
N LYS A 399 19.05 2.34 13.68
CA LYS A 399 17.74 1.73 13.93
C LYS A 399 17.68 0.32 13.36
N ILE A 400 16.63 -0.42 13.68
CA ILE A 400 16.36 -1.74 13.09
C ILE A 400 16.42 -1.64 11.55
N GLY A 401 17.23 -2.51 10.95
CA GLY A 401 17.38 -2.67 9.52
C GLY A 401 16.39 -3.69 8.97
N MET A 402 16.79 -4.96 8.92
CA MET A 402 16.02 -6.08 8.36
C MET A 402 15.74 -7.15 9.41
N HIS A 403 14.61 -7.83 9.25
CA HIS A 403 14.21 -9.03 10.00
C HIS A 403 13.14 -9.78 9.21
N SER A 404 12.94 -11.07 9.50
CA SER A 404 11.99 -11.95 8.80
C SER A 404 10.56 -11.95 9.35
N PHE A 405 10.29 -11.20 10.44
CA PHE A 405 8.91 -11.04 10.92
C PHE A 405 8.05 -10.24 9.94
N ASP A 406 7.08 -10.91 9.31
CA ASP A 406 5.96 -10.32 8.55
C ASP A 406 4.63 -10.80 9.17
N ASP A 407 3.68 -9.89 9.34
CA ASP A 407 2.37 -10.15 9.93
C ASP A 407 1.23 -10.09 8.90
N LYS A 408 1.54 -9.95 7.60
CA LYS A 408 0.51 -9.97 6.55
C LYS A 408 0.12 -11.37 6.09
N ARG A 409 0.85 -12.40 6.50
CA ARG A 409 0.62 -13.81 6.17
C ARG A 409 0.92 -14.69 7.38
N TYR A 410 0.35 -15.89 7.39
CA TYR A 410 0.67 -16.93 8.37
C TYR A 410 1.96 -17.63 7.94
N LEU A 411 3.08 -17.37 8.61
CA LEU A 411 4.40 -17.94 8.25
C LEU A 411 4.63 -19.23 9.03
N TYR A 412 4.65 -20.40 8.41
CA TYR A 412 4.91 -21.66 9.15
C TYR A 412 6.35 -22.15 9.03
N SER A 413 7.16 -21.46 8.22
CA SER A 413 8.61 -21.57 8.15
C SER A 413 9.17 -20.25 7.63
N ASN A 414 10.49 -20.16 7.49
CA ASN A 414 11.18 -19.00 6.93
C ASN A 414 10.82 -18.66 5.47
N ILE A 415 10.46 -19.66 4.66
CA ILE A 415 10.19 -19.46 3.22
C ILE A 415 8.77 -19.84 2.79
N ASN A 416 7.98 -20.46 3.67
CA ASN A 416 6.63 -20.88 3.34
C ASN A 416 5.57 -20.19 4.19
N SER A 417 4.46 -19.81 3.54
CA SER A 417 3.36 -19.10 4.18
C SER A 417 2.00 -19.40 3.58
N TYR A 418 0.96 -19.27 4.41
CA TYR A 418 -0.43 -19.30 3.98
C TYR A 418 -1.10 -17.94 4.16
N ALA A 419 -2.05 -17.64 3.28
CA ALA A 419 -3.01 -16.58 3.53
C ALA A 419 -3.85 -16.92 4.76
N TYR A 420 -4.15 -15.91 5.60
CA TYR A 420 -4.99 -16.12 6.78
C TYR A 420 -6.38 -16.65 6.39
N GLY A 421 -6.89 -17.61 7.16
CA GLY A 421 -8.16 -18.30 6.87
C GLY A 421 -8.03 -19.52 5.96
N SER A 422 -6.82 -19.87 5.53
CA SER A 422 -6.57 -21.12 4.78
C SER A 422 -6.96 -22.33 5.61
N CYS A 423 -7.58 -23.32 4.96
CA CYS A 423 -7.90 -24.61 5.59
C CYS A 423 -6.66 -25.46 5.87
N LEU A 424 -5.49 -25.04 5.36
CA LEU A 424 -4.20 -25.68 5.60
C LEU A 424 -3.52 -25.18 6.88
N ILE A 425 -4.06 -24.13 7.52
CA ILE A 425 -3.59 -23.67 8.83
C ILE A 425 -4.14 -24.63 9.89
N PRO A 426 -3.29 -25.23 10.76
CA PRO A 426 -3.74 -26.15 11.80
C PRO A 426 -4.88 -25.56 12.65
N ASN A 427 -5.93 -26.37 12.88
CA ASN A 427 -7.18 -25.94 13.51
C ASN A 427 -6.97 -25.23 14.86
N GLY A 428 -7.47 -24.00 14.97
CA GLY A 428 -7.48 -23.21 16.21
C GLY A 428 -7.39 -21.69 16.03
N LEU A 429 -6.82 -21.22 14.92
CA LEU A 429 -6.45 -19.80 14.74
C LEU A 429 -7.14 -19.10 13.54
N GLY A 430 -7.88 -19.84 12.71
CA GLY A 430 -8.37 -19.37 11.40
C GLY A 430 -9.86 -19.07 11.26
N MET A 431 -10.71 -19.36 12.26
CA MET A 431 -12.17 -19.23 12.12
C MET A 431 -12.90 -18.49 13.24
N GLN A 432 -12.24 -18.12 14.34
CA GLN A 432 -12.89 -17.45 15.47
C GLN A 432 -12.27 -16.08 15.72
N ASN A 433 -13.04 -15.03 15.46
CA ASN A 433 -13.00 -13.67 16.07
C ASN A 433 -13.25 -12.54 15.06
N ASN A 434 -14.46 -12.49 14.49
CA ASN A 434 -14.96 -11.26 13.84
C ASN A 434 -16.08 -10.56 14.63
N ASN A 435 -16.53 -11.11 15.76
CA ASN A 435 -17.63 -10.50 16.52
C ASN A 435 -17.17 -9.41 17.51
N ASN A 436 -15.89 -9.34 17.88
CA ASN A 436 -15.43 -8.37 18.90
C ASN A 436 -14.91 -7.03 18.35
N ASN A 437 -14.54 -6.94 17.07
CA ASN A 437 -14.04 -5.67 16.50
C ASN A 437 -15.16 -4.69 16.11
N ASN A 438 -16.40 -5.17 15.90
CA ASN A 438 -17.53 -4.31 15.56
C ASN A 438 -18.12 -3.56 16.77
N ASN A 439 -17.89 -4.03 18.00
CA ASN A 439 -18.36 -3.33 19.19
C ASN A 439 -17.52 -2.09 19.53
N LYS A 440 -16.26 -2.00 19.08
CA LYS A 440 -15.44 -0.79 19.25
C LYS A 440 -15.72 0.32 18.23
N LEU A 441 -16.24 -0.02 17.04
CA LEU A 441 -16.70 1.00 16.09
C LEU A 441 -18.08 1.57 16.45
N ARG A 442 -18.95 0.78 17.09
CA ARG A 442 -20.23 1.30 17.61
C ARG A 442 -20.09 2.13 18.89
N ALA A 443 -19.12 1.81 19.75
CA ALA A 443 -18.86 2.58 20.98
C ALA A 443 -18.21 3.96 20.73
N LEU A 444 -17.75 4.25 19.51
CA LEU A 444 -17.23 5.57 19.14
C LEU A 444 -18.26 6.46 18.42
N GLU A 445 -19.47 5.95 18.17
CA GLU A 445 -20.57 6.69 17.54
C GLU A 445 -21.77 6.92 18.49
N SER A 446 -21.76 6.37 19.71
CA SER A 446 -22.89 6.48 20.66
C SER A 446 -22.69 7.38 21.88
N ASP A 447 -21.46 7.81 22.19
CA ASP A 447 -21.19 8.48 23.47
C ASP A 447 -20.79 9.95 23.22
N TYR A 448 -21.78 10.73 22.79
CA TYR A 448 -21.77 12.20 22.87
C TYR A 448 -23.16 12.66 23.32
N ASP A 449 -23.44 12.51 24.60
CA ASP A 449 -24.25 13.46 25.38
C ASP A 449 -24.08 13.23 26.90
N ASP A 450 -23.92 14.35 27.61
CA ASP A 450 -24.07 14.59 29.05
C ASP A 450 -23.25 13.78 30.09
N ASN A 451 -22.15 14.35 30.60
CA ASN A 451 -22.14 15.04 31.92
C ASN A 451 -20.72 15.35 32.47
N THR A 452 -20.64 16.57 32.99
CA THR A 452 -19.82 17.21 34.05
C THR A 452 -18.79 16.43 34.87
N ASP A 453 -17.65 17.11 35.06
CA ASP A 453 -16.82 17.30 36.27
C ASP A 453 -16.39 16.09 37.12
N ASP A 454 -15.08 15.82 37.15
CA ASP A 454 -14.28 16.07 38.37
C ASP A 454 -12.77 16.02 38.11
N TYR A 455 -12.07 16.96 38.73
CA TYR A 455 -10.61 17.06 38.80
C TYR A 455 -10.04 16.03 39.77
N ASP A 456 -8.96 15.32 39.41
CA ASP A 456 -7.89 15.06 40.38
C ASP A 456 -6.52 14.78 39.72
N GLU A 457 -5.49 15.08 40.50
CA GLU A 457 -4.11 15.36 40.18
C GLU A 457 -3.19 14.16 39.86
N THR A 458 -2.08 14.50 39.19
CA THR A 458 -0.76 13.82 39.19
C THR A 458 -0.63 12.44 38.55
N THR A 459 0.17 12.35 37.47
CA THR A 459 1.33 11.43 37.36
C THR A 459 2.12 11.69 36.07
N ASP A 460 3.41 11.97 36.26
CA ASP A 460 4.59 11.77 35.41
C ASP A 460 4.42 11.66 33.88
N TYR A 461 4.77 12.76 33.20
CA TYR A 461 5.12 12.76 31.77
C TYR A 461 6.61 12.47 31.60
N ASP A 462 6.93 11.22 31.26
CA ASP A 462 8.18 10.89 30.58
C ASP A 462 7.91 9.95 29.39
N ASN A 463 8.54 10.29 28.27
CA ASN A 463 8.59 9.56 26.99
C ASN A 463 7.30 9.43 26.16
N THR A 464 7.23 10.18 25.05
CA THR A 464 6.93 9.69 23.68
C THR A 464 6.94 10.85 22.68
N ASP A 465 8.12 11.33 22.29
CA ASP A 465 8.26 12.10 21.03
C ASP A 465 8.36 11.11 19.86
N ASN A 466 7.20 10.63 19.40
CA ASN A 466 7.04 9.85 18.17
C ASN A 466 5.88 10.42 17.36
N TYR A 467 6.04 11.65 16.87
CA TYR A 467 5.19 12.22 15.82
C TYR A 467 6.03 13.08 14.88
N ASP A 468 6.63 12.42 13.90
CA ASP A 468 6.94 13.04 12.61
C ASP A 468 6.79 11.97 11.52
N GLU A 469 5.53 11.65 11.20
CA GLU A 469 5.19 11.09 9.89
C GLU A 469 5.06 12.26 8.91
N THR A 470 6.19 12.85 8.51
CA THR A 470 6.29 13.47 7.19
C THR A 470 6.44 12.31 6.20
N THR A 471 5.33 11.94 5.57
CA THR A 471 5.34 11.15 4.34
C THR A 471 6.02 11.99 3.27
N ASP A 472 7.34 11.92 3.19
CA ASP A 472 8.07 12.27 1.98
C ASP A 472 7.63 11.29 0.90
N TYR A 473 6.76 11.76 0.01
CA TYR A 473 6.56 11.14 -1.28
C TYR A 473 7.79 11.48 -2.14
N ASP A 474 8.92 10.86 -1.83
CA ASP A 474 10.06 10.82 -2.74
C ASP A 474 9.69 9.90 -3.92
N TYR A 475 9.11 10.51 -4.95
CA TYR A 475 9.09 9.93 -6.28
C TYR A 475 10.50 10.04 -6.87
N THR A 476 11.37 9.11 -6.51
CA THR A 476 12.54 8.76 -7.32
C THR A 476 12.62 7.24 -7.39
N ASP A 477 11.89 6.68 -8.36
CA ASP A 477 12.15 5.31 -8.81
C ASP A 477 13.53 5.28 -9.51
N ASP A 478 14.24 4.18 -9.26
CA ASP A 478 15.60 3.83 -9.67
C ASP A 478 15.90 4.09 -11.15
N TYR A 479 17.01 4.77 -11.50
CA TYR A 479 17.91 4.44 -12.63
C TYR A 479 19.33 4.98 -12.37
N ASP A 480 20.33 4.23 -12.85
CA ASP A 480 21.76 4.38 -12.61
C ASP A 480 22.36 5.70 -13.11
N ASP A 481 23.13 6.36 -12.24
CA ASP A 481 24.17 7.32 -12.63
C ASP A 481 25.45 6.50 -12.90
N ASP A 482 25.57 5.99 -14.12
CA ASP A 482 26.87 5.64 -14.72
C ASP A 482 26.94 6.33 -16.10
N MET A 483 27.49 7.54 -16.11
CA MET A 483 28.00 8.20 -17.31
C MET A 483 29.31 8.90 -16.95
N ASP A 484 30.37 8.10 -16.81
CA ASP A 484 31.74 8.53 -17.07
C ASP A 484 32.03 8.36 -18.57
N THR A 485 32.13 9.47 -19.30
CA THR A 485 32.89 9.72 -20.55
C THR A 485 32.63 11.18 -20.93
N GLU A 486 33.56 12.12 -21.14
CA GLU A 486 35.02 12.14 -21.32
C GLU A 486 35.66 13.23 -20.43
#